data_AF-A0A067CGV0-F1
#
_entry.id   AF-A0A067CGV0-F1
#
_cell.length_a   1.000
_cell.length_b   1.000
_cell.length_c   1.000
_cell.angle_alpha   90.00
_cell.angle_beta   90.00
_cell.angle_gamma   90.00
#
_symmetry.space_group_name_H-M   'P 1'
#
loop_
_entity.id
_entity.type
_entity.pdbx_description
1 polymer ?
#
loop_
_entity_poly.entity_id
_entity_poly.type
_entity_poly.pdbx_seq_one_letter_code
_entity_poly.pdbx_strand_id
1 'polypeptide(L)'
;MAKVADVSAPAWADVHRFSLRRNRIALVISVAMLFNIASMPMKAYLSEYVPWSAPPLLNTSYANYSAFNSDFLAQNQRLYNARTLVPGTSYFEDAINDVQVLRKAIALPAPIHRASCLQSFLLGLPGVIYYTDAQIDLVCSLASATNVSAAAWHYNGSCFYDLFCNIEIGRSCLWLEAGDAIQERNASDGLFTLTYSYSATRFDAYLWFKFVYRLGNTAFVLYRMWTHYYMHCVDLERLLRTSGHKADVSAVEWRYELVLGDPTAIILRDPWVATAFLIDMWLSTGNNGDLYVMFVTFVYLSRTVWFAYCGLCVTAYCLKKWKKEHAFAEVDPTLVAIAIAFYGPLISWLSGNVGFLVTLYQWMFTCLVPQQNTSEQNELVVGCTAYTVLIAVLPVVYGFLAPRFQCWGCFWCLRRRKHAYSSHRYNNWKNQILLALLRPFRTNNIHMITSGGTVYAAYHASASFKNCPTFSLRSADCFVLCYHRGELREKMRLSFLSSLDTRGNTISNATTPTSYHFNELVETSKEGVTSFQLHKPSLPSVWCI
;
A
#
# COMPACT_ATOMS: atom_id res chain seq x y z
N MET A 1 -49.14 -2.19 -69.77
CA MET A 1 -48.69 -2.58 -68.42
C MET A 1 -47.37 -3.32 -68.55
N ALA A 2 -46.26 -2.61 -68.35
CA ALA A 2 -44.92 -3.18 -68.29
C ALA A 2 -44.36 -2.90 -66.89
N LYS A 3 -43.98 -3.96 -66.19
CA LYS A 3 -43.34 -3.92 -64.86
C LYS A 3 -41.95 -3.31 -65.02
N VAL A 4 -41.69 -2.18 -64.36
CA VAL A 4 -40.36 -1.61 -64.18
C VAL A 4 -39.76 -2.24 -62.93
N ALA A 5 -38.51 -2.68 -63.06
CA ALA A 5 -37.76 -3.49 -62.11
C ALA A 5 -37.48 -2.79 -60.78
N ASP A 6 -37.58 -3.56 -59.70
CA ASP A 6 -37.02 -3.24 -58.39
C ASP A 6 -35.49 -3.09 -58.52
N VAL A 7 -35.01 -1.92 -58.13
CA VAL A 7 -33.58 -1.66 -57.89
C VAL A 7 -33.19 -2.48 -56.66
N SER A 8 -32.41 -3.53 -56.89
CA SER A 8 -31.77 -4.32 -55.84
C SER A 8 -30.97 -3.41 -54.90
N ALA A 9 -31.41 -3.33 -53.65
CA ALA A 9 -30.63 -2.78 -52.55
C ALA A 9 -29.27 -3.50 -52.45
N PRO A 10 -28.18 -2.82 -52.08
CA PRO A 10 -26.87 -3.44 -51.95
C PRO A 10 -26.91 -4.56 -50.91
N ALA A 11 -26.43 -5.73 -51.30
CA ALA A 11 -26.17 -6.85 -50.41
C ALA A 11 -25.29 -6.35 -49.25
N TRP A 12 -25.80 -6.53 -48.04
CA TRP A 12 -25.06 -6.26 -46.82
C TRP A 12 -23.90 -7.24 -46.83
N ALA A 13 -22.69 -6.77 -47.14
CA ALA A 13 -21.49 -7.58 -47.04
C ALA A 13 -21.45 -8.16 -45.63
N ASP A 14 -21.47 -9.48 -45.51
CA ASP A 14 -21.25 -10.18 -44.24
C ASP A 14 -19.94 -9.67 -43.66
N VAL A 15 -20.03 -8.82 -42.63
CA VAL A 15 -18.85 -8.32 -41.92
C VAL A 15 -18.27 -9.50 -41.15
N HIS A 16 -17.37 -10.24 -41.80
CA HIS A 16 -16.67 -11.36 -41.17
C HIS A 16 -15.87 -10.84 -39.97
N ARG A 17 -16.37 -11.16 -38.77
CA ARG A 17 -15.71 -10.81 -37.51
C ARG A 17 -14.57 -11.77 -37.24
N PHE A 18 -13.41 -11.24 -36.83
CA PHE A 18 -12.28 -12.07 -36.41
C PHE A 18 -12.63 -12.85 -35.15
N SER A 19 -12.16 -14.10 -35.08
CA SER A 19 -12.26 -14.90 -33.86
C SER A 19 -11.30 -14.37 -32.80
N LEU A 20 -11.81 -13.94 -31.64
CA LEU A 20 -11.02 -13.46 -30.51
C LEU A 20 -11.40 -14.22 -29.24
N ARG A 21 -10.41 -14.81 -28.56
CA ARG A 21 -10.58 -15.43 -27.24
C ARG A 21 -9.83 -14.65 -26.16
N ARG A 22 -10.45 -14.50 -24.98
CA ARG A 22 -9.75 -14.00 -23.79
C ARG A 22 -9.04 -15.15 -23.10
N ASN A 23 -7.79 -14.95 -22.71
CA ASN A 23 -7.11 -15.90 -21.84
C ASN A 23 -7.77 -15.89 -20.45
N ARG A 24 -8.41 -17.00 -20.08
CA ARG A 24 -9.20 -17.10 -18.84
C ARG A 24 -8.36 -16.89 -17.59
N ILE A 25 -7.15 -17.43 -17.55
CA ILE A 25 -6.25 -17.34 -16.39
C ILE A 25 -5.83 -15.88 -16.19
N ALA A 26 -5.37 -15.21 -17.26
CA ALA A 26 -4.99 -13.80 -17.19
C ALA A 26 -6.16 -12.89 -16.80
N LEU A 27 -7.37 -13.16 -17.31
CA LEU A 27 -8.58 -12.44 -16.92
C LEU A 27 -8.89 -12.63 -15.43
N VAL A 28 -8.87 -13.86 -14.93
CA VAL A 28 -9.11 -14.16 -13.51
C VAL A 28 -8.11 -13.43 -12.62
N ILE A 29 -6.82 -13.46 -12.98
CA ILE A 29 -5.78 -12.75 -12.23
C ILE A 29 -6.02 -11.24 -12.26
N SER A 30 -6.29 -10.67 -13.42
CA SER A 30 -6.56 -9.23 -13.57
C SER A 30 -7.75 -8.80 -12.70
N VAL A 31 -8.85 -9.56 -12.75
CA VAL A 31 -10.05 -9.32 -11.93
C VAL A 31 -9.77 -9.50 -10.44
N ALA A 32 -8.97 -10.50 -10.04
CA ALA A 32 -8.57 -10.69 -8.65
C ALA A 32 -7.74 -9.51 -8.14
N MET A 33 -6.83 -8.95 -8.96
CA MET A 33 -6.07 -7.76 -8.61
C MET A 33 -6.98 -6.52 -8.49
N LEU A 34 -8.00 -6.40 -9.35
CA LEU A 34 -9.04 -5.37 -9.22
C LEU A 34 -9.75 -5.47 -7.87
N PHE A 35 -10.27 -6.64 -7.50
CA PHE A 35 -10.96 -6.82 -6.22
C PHE A 35 -10.02 -6.60 -5.02
N ASN A 36 -8.75 -7.01 -5.12
CA ASN A 36 -7.78 -6.79 -4.05
C ASN A 36 -7.57 -5.29 -3.77
N ILE A 37 -7.49 -4.44 -4.80
CA ILE A 37 -7.29 -2.99 -4.62
C ILE A 37 -8.60 -2.30 -4.23
N ALA A 38 -9.71 -2.63 -4.87
CA ALA A 38 -11.01 -2.01 -4.59
C ALA A 38 -11.51 -2.31 -3.16
N SER A 39 -11.13 -3.45 -2.59
CA SER A 39 -11.44 -3.83 -1.20
C SER A 39 -10.51 -3.21 -0.15
N MET A 40 -9.39 -2.57 -0.54
CA MET A 40 -8.43 -2.02 0.42
C MET A 40 -9.03 -1.04 1.45
N PRO A 41 -9.97 -0.13 1.09
CA PRO A 41 -10.59 0.76 2.09
C PRO A 41 -11.40 -0.05 3.11
N MET A 42 -12.06 -1.12 2.66
CA MET A 42 -12.90 -1.97 3.49
C MET A 42 -12.11 -2.91 4.39
N LYS A 43 -10.82 -3.18 4.08
CA LYS A 43 -9.93 -3.98 4.95
C LYS A 43 -9.75 -3.37 6.34
N ALA A 44 -10.04 -2.08 6.50
CA ALA A 44 -10.05 -1.43 7.80
C ALA A 44 -11.02 -2.09 8.79
N TYR A 45 -12.16 -2.58 8.30
CA TYR A 45 -13.18 -3.24 9.13
C TYR A 45 -12.78 -4.66 9.58
N LEU A 46 -11.55 -5.10 9.28
CA LEU A 46 -10.97 -6.28 9.93
C LEU A 46 -10.58 -5.99 11.38
N SER A 47 -10.27 -4.73 11.72
CA SER A 47 -9.93 -4.31 13.09
C SER A 47 -10.84 -3.19 13.62
N GLU A 48 -11.71 -2.62 12.78
CA GLU A 48 -12.67 -1.59 13.13
C GLU A 48 -14.11 -2.08 13.05
N TYR A 49 -14.97 -1.52 13.89
CA TYR A 49 -16.42 -1.75 13.80
C TYR A 49 -17.04 -1.03 12.60
N VAL A 50 -18.04 -1.65 11.99
CA VAL A 50 -18.97 -0.95 11.09
C VAL A 50 -19.94 -0.10 11.93
N PRO A 51 -20.54 0.97 11.36
CA PRO A 51 -21.31 1.93 12.15
C PRO A 51 -22.42 1.31 13.01
N TRP A 52 -23.09 0.28 12.51
CA TRP A 52 -24.19 -0.40 13.20
C TRP A 52 -23.76 -1.58 14.09
N SER A 53 -22.47 -1.92 14.14
CA SER A 53 -21.95 -3.00 15.00
C SER A 53 -21.11 -2.49 16.17
N ALA A 54 -20.95 -1.18 16.29
CA ALA A 54 -20.15 -0.60 17.36
C ALA A 54 -20.85 -0.78 18.71
N PRO A 55 -20.14 -1.20 19.78
CA PRO A 55 -20.67 -1.20 21.13
C PRO A 55 -21.22 0.18 21.55
N PRO A 56 -22.17 0.28 22.49
CA PRO A 56 -22.69 1.56 22.96
C PRO A 56 -21.58 2.51 23.41
N LEU A 57 -21.75 3.81 23.15
CA LEU A 57 -20.82 4.84 23.63
C LEU A 57 -20.93 4.94 25.15
N LEU A 58 -19.81 4.73 25.86
CA LEU A 58 -19.70 5.12 27.26
C LEU A 58 -19.64 6.64 27.30
N ASN A 59 -20.80 7.28 27.49
CA ASN A 59 -20.97 8.73 27.49
C ASN A 59 -20.48 9.34 28.82
N THR A 60 -19.23 9.07 29.19
CA THR A 60 -18.59 9.65 30.38
C THR A 60 -17.82 10.90 29.97
N SER A 61 -18.47 12.06 30.12
CA SER A 61 -17.80 13.35 30.16
C SER A 61 -17.33 13.62 31.58
N TYR A 62 -16.04 13.92 31.75
CA TYR A 62 -15.47 14.29 33.05
C TYR A 62 -15.41 15.80 33.20
N ALA A 63 -15.59 16.30 34.43
CA ALA A 63 -15.57 17.74 34.70
C ALA A 63 -14.17 18.38 34.53
N ASN A 64 -13.12 17.62 34.85
CA ASN A 64 -11.72 18.02 34.70
C ASN A 64 -10.82 16.77 34.62
N TYR A 65 -9.52 16.98 34.36
CA TYR A 65 -8.53 15.89 34.28
C TYR A 65 -8.45 15.08 35.58
N SER A 66 -8.51 15.71 36.76
CA SER A 66 -8.42 14.99 38.03
C SER A 66 -9.58 14.02 38.24
N ALA A 67 -10.81 14.41 37.86
CA ALA A 67 -11.97 13.54 37.89
C ALA A 67 -11.83 12.40 36.87
N PHE A 68 -11.39 12.69 35.65
CA PHE A 68 -11.06 11.66 34.67
C PHE A 68 -10.05 10.65 35.20
N ASN A 69 -8.89 11.13 35.66
CA ASN A 69 -7.80 10.30 36.13
C ASN A 69 -8.24 9.41 37.30
N SER A 70 -8.99 9.94 38.27
CA SER A 70 -9.43 9.16 39.44
C SER A 70 -10.55 8.17 39.10
N ASP A 71 -11.62 8.62 38.45
CA ASP A 71 -12.81 7.79 38.19
C ASP A 71 -12.54 6.74 37.11
N PHE A 72 -11.87 7.12 36.02
CA PHE A 72 -11.58 6.20 34.91
C PHE A 72 -10.53 5.16 35.31
N LEU A 73 -9.50 5.56 36.08
CA LEU A 73 -8.52 4.61 36.61
C LEU A 73 -9.18 3.60 37.55
N ALA A 74 -9.98 4.08 38.50
CA ALA A 74 -10.69 3.21 39.45
C ALA A 74 -11.65 2.25 38.74
N GLN A 75 -12.31 2.70 37.67
CA GLN A 75 -13.15 1.84 36.83
C GLN A 75 -12.32 0.75 36.13
N ASN A 76 -11.23 1.12 35.46
CA ASN A 76 -10.37 0.16 34.76
C ASN A 76 -9.74 -0.86 35.72
N GLN A 77 -9.28 -0.44 36.90
CA GLN A 77 -8.73 -1.34 37.92
C GLN A 77 -9.77 -2.34 38.45
N ARG A 78 -11.04 -1.93 38.56
CA ARG A 78 -12.13 -2.82 38.97
C ARG A 78 -12.50 -3.84 37.89
N LEU A 79 -12.47 -3.42 36.63
CA LEU A 79 -12.82 -4.29 35.49
C LEU A 79 -11.67 -5.22 35.08
N TYR A 80 -10.42 -4.77 35.21
CA TYR A 80 -9.24 -5.46 34.71
C TYR A 80 -8.23 -5.72 35.84
N ASN A 81 -8.45 -6.80 36.58
CA ASN A 81 -7.56 -7.24 37.67
C ASN A 81 -7.35 -8.76 37.60
N ALA A 82 -6.53 -9.29 38.52
CA ALA A 82 -6.25 -10.72 38.61
C ALA A 82 -7.50 -11.62 38.72
N ARG A 83 -8.60 -11.11 39.28
CA ARG A 83 -9.83 -11.90 39.51
C ARG A 83 -10.80 -11.88 38.34
N THR A 84 -10.80 -10.81 37.55
CA THR A 84 -11.73 -10.64 36.42
C THR A 84 -11.16 -11.17 35.12
N LEU A 85 -9.83 -11.15 34.97
CA LEU A 85 -9.13 -11.61 33.78
C LEU A 85 -8.70 -13.07 33.91
N VAL A 86 -8.71 -13.80 32.80
CA VAL A 86 -8.31 -15.21 32.77
C VAL A 86 -6.81 -15.33 33.11
N PRO A 87 -6.41 -16.28 33.98
CA PRO A 87 -5.01 -16.52 34.29
C PRO A 87 -4.18 -16.87 33.05
N GLY A 88 -2.93 -16.40 33.00
CA GLY A 88 -2.00 -16.61 31.90
C GLY A 88 -2.14 -15.63 30.73
N THR A 89 -3.09 -14.69 30.76
CA THR A 89 -3.32 -13.75 29.65
C THR A 89 -2.50 -12.46 29.79
N SER A 90 -1.49 -12.28 28.95
CA SER A 90 -0.71 -11.02 28.87
C SER A 90 -1.35 -9.97 27.97
N TYR A 91 -2.24 -10.38 27.07
CA TYR A 91 -3.08 -9.52 26.25
C TYR A 91 -4.53 -9.96 26.44
N PHE A 92 -5.41 -9.00 26.70
CA PHE A 92 -6.84 -9.22 26.81
C PHE A 92 -7.57 -8.11 26.07
N GLU A 93 -8.62 -8.49 25.36
CA GLU A 93 -9.46 -7.56 24.66
C GLU A 93 -10.89 -7.65 25.16
N ASP A 94 -11.39 -6.51 25.63
CA ASP A 94 -12.76 -6.36 26.05
C ASP A 94 -13.59 -5.80 24.90
N ALA A 95 -14.18 -6.69 24.11
CA ALA A 95 -15.06 -6.30 23.01
C ALA A 95 -16.35 -5.58 23.47
N ILE A 96 -16.73 -5.69 24.76
CA ILE A 96 -17.93 -5.05 25.31
C ILE A 96 -17.64 -3.58 25.58
N ASN A 97 -16.52 -3.30 26.24
CA ASN A 97 -16.11 -1.94 26.60
C ASN A 97 -15.20 -1.29 25.56
N ASP A 98 -14.79 -2.03 24.51
CA ASP A 98 -13.82 -1.61 23.49
C ASP A 98 -12.49 -1.15 24.11
N VAL A 99 -11.92 -2.02 24.96
CA VAL A 99 -10.68 -1.77 25.69
C VAL A 99 -9.67 -2.88 25.40
N GLN A 100 -8.46 -2.49 25.05
CA GLN A 100 -7.30 -3.39 24.96
C GLN A 100 -6.49 -3.29 26.24
N VAL A 101 -6.19 -4.42 26.85
CA VAL A 101 -5.44 -4.52 28.10
C VAL A 101 -4.18 -5.35 27.86
N LEU A 102 -3.02 -4.74 28.11
CA LEU A 102 -1.73 -5.40 28.06
C LEU A 102 -1.14 -5.48 29.45
N ARG A 103 -0.69 -6.67 29.84
CA ARG A 103 -0.13 -6.95 31.16
C ARG A 103 1.27 -7.52 31.05
N LYS A 104 2.18 -7.05 31.89
CA LYS A 104 3.52 -7.60 32.00
C LYS A 104 3.93 -7.69 33.47
N ALA A 105 4.34 -8.88 33.89
CA ALA A 105 4.96 -9.08 35.18
C ALA A 105 6.39 -8.51 35.15
N ILE A 106 6.76 -7.77 36.18
CA ILE A 106 8.02 -7.07 36.32
C ILE A 106 8.61 -7.45 37.68
N ALA A 107 9.82 -8.00 37.64
CA ALA A 107 10.62 -8.28 38.83
C ALA A 107 11.68 -7.18 39.02
N LEU A 108 11.83 -6.72 40.25
CA LEU A 108 12.77 -5.68 40.68
C LEU A 108 13.80 -6.29 41.62
N PRO A 109 14.79 -7.04 41.11
CA PRO A 109 15.79 -7.70 41.94
C PRO A 109 16.75 -6.72 42.62
N ALA A 110 16.94 -5.53 42.05
CA ALA A 110 17.78 -4.48 42.61
C ALA A 110 17.27 -3.09 42.18
N PRO A 111 17.52 -2.04 42.98
CA PRO A 111 17.16 -0.67 42.61
C PRO A 111 17.93 -0.21 41.36
N ILE A 112 17.20 0.38 40.42
CA ILE A 112 17.73 0.92 39.17
C ILE A 112 17.83 2.45 39.30
N HIS A 113 19.00 3.00 39.02
CA HIS A 113 19.19 4.45 39.08
C HIS A 113 18.26 5.17 38.09
N ARG A 114 17.59 6.24 38.54
CA ARG A 114 16.55 6.94 37.76
C ARG A 114 17.04 7.39 36.37
N ALA A 115 18.27 7.86 36.26
CA ALA A 115 18.86 8.28 34.98
C ALA A 115 19.01 7.14 33.96
N SER A 116 19.12 5.89 34.43
CA SER A 116 19.26 4.70 33.58
C SER A 116 17.94 3.96 33.36
N CYS A 117 16.86 4.39 34.03
CA CYS A 117 15.57 3.69 34.00
C CYS A 117 15.04 3.48 32.58
N LEU A 118 15.12 4.49 31.71
CA LEU A 118 14.60 4.37 30.34
C LEU A 118 15.31 3.25 29.58
N GLN A 119 16.64 3.22 29.62
CA GLN A 119 17.44 2.26 28.84
C GLN A 119 17.48 0.86 29.48
N SER A 120 17.44 0.77 30.81
CA SER A 120 17.63 -0.48 31.55
C SER A 120 16.31 -1.16 31.95
N PHE A 121 15.18 -0.44 31.95
CA PHE A 121 13.93 -0.93 32.53
C PHE A 121 12.69 -0.71 31.67
N LEU A 122 12.51 0.48 31.08
CA LEU A 122 11.27 0.81 30.35
C LEU A 122 11.14 0.09 28.99
N LEU A 123 12.25 -0.30 28.37
CA LEU A 123 12.23 -0.88 27.03
C LEU A 123 11.41 -2.18 26.98
N GLY A 124 10.54 -2.28 25.97
CA GLY A 124 9.65 -3.42 25.78
C GLY A 124 8.56 -3.54 26.84
N LEU A 125 8.30 -2.52 27.66
CA LEU A 125 7.09 -2.43 28.47
C LEU A 125 5.87 -2.12 27.58
N PRO A 126 4.68 -2.65 27.91
CA PRO A 126 3.46 -2.37 27.15
C PRO A 126 3.16 -0.88 27.06
N GLY A 127 2.92 -0.38 25.85
CA GLY A 127 2.56 1.03 25.61
C GLY A 127 3.68 2.05 25.85
N VAL A 128 4.93 1.63 26.06
CA VAL A 128 6.04 2.54 26.47
C VAL A 128 6.20 3.78 25.58
N ILE A 129 5.94 3.66 24.28
CA ILE A 129 6.04 4.77 23.33
C ILE A 129 5.02 5.88 23.60
N TYR A 130 3.92 5.57 24.27
CA TYR A 130 2.81 6.48 24.60
C TYR A 130 2.89 7.00 26.04
N TYR A 131 3.87 6.59 26.84
CA TYR A 131 3.95 7.08 28.23
C TYR A 131 4.21 8.58 28.24
N THR A 132 3.40 9.29 29.02
CA THR A 132 3.66 10.69 29.38
C THR A 132 4.71 10.77 30.48
N ASP A 133 5.15 12.00 30.79
CA ASP A 133 6.09 12.28 31.88
C ASP A 133 5.62 11.65 33.21
N ALA A 134 4.31 11.67 33.49
CA ALA A 134 3.75 11.09 34.71
C ALA A 134 3.88 9.56 34.78
N GLN A 135 3.67 8.83 33.68
CA GLN A 135 3.81 7.37 33.68
C GLN A 135 5.28 6.94 33.71
N ILE A 136 6.14 7.67 33.00
CA ILE A 136 7.60 7.46 33.08
C ILE A 136 8.06 7.63 34.53
N ASP A 137 7.66 8.72 35.17
CA ASP A 137 8.04 9.01 36.55
C ASP A 137 7.50 7.99 37.54
N LEU A 138 6.26 7.52 37.36
CA LEU A 138 5.68 6.47 38.20
C LEU A 138 6.51 5.18 38.14
N VAL A 139 6.77 4.68 36.94
CA VAL A 139 7.47 3.41 36.72
C VAL A 139 8.95 3.51 37.12
N CYS A 140 9.60 4.64 36.85
CA CYS A 140 10.98 4.86 37.25
C CYS A 140 11.14 5.09 38.76
N SER A 141 10.15 5.72 39.41
CA SER A 141 10.17 5.87 40.87
C SER A 141 10.06 4.50 41.56
N LEU A 142 9.20 3.60 41.06
CA LEU A 142 9.15 2.22 41.51
C LEU A 142 10.50 1.51 41.32
N ALA A 143 11.09 1.62 40.12
CA ALA A 143 12.36 0.96 39.81
C ALA A 143 13.54 1.46 40.66
N SER A 144 13.53 2.73 41.05
CA SER A 144 14.59 3.35 41.86
C SER A 144 14.42 3.18 43.38
N ALA A 145 13.27 2.68 43.83
CA ALA A 145 12.98 2.53 45.25
C ALA A 145 13.86 1.43 45.89
N THR A 146 14.48 1.75 47.03
CA THR A 146 15.34 0.83 47.78
C THR A 146 14.56 -0.20 48.59
N ASN A 147 13.41 0.21 49.15
CA ASN A 147 12.51 -0.64 49.91
C ASN A 147 11.13 -0.65 49.24
N VAL A 148 10.91 -1.62 48.38
CA VAL A 148 9.67 -1.71 47.60
C VAL A 148 8.60 -2.44 48.42
N SER A 149 7.70 -1.68 49.05
CA SER A 149 6.54 -2.25 49.73
C SER A 149 5.43 -2.56 48.74
N ALA A 150 4.97 -3.82 48.69
CA ALA A 150 3.83 -4.24 47.88
C ALA A 150 2.58 -3.35 48.08
N ALA A 151 2.27 -2.99 49.33
CA ALA A 151 1.08 -2.21 49.66
C ALA A 151 1.14 -0.76 49.18
N ALA A 152 2.33 -0.14 49.17
CA ALA A 152 2.49 1.27 48.78
C ALA A 152 2.28 1.51 47.28
N TRP A 153 2.51 0.49 46.45
CA TRP A 153 2.46 0.59 44.99
C TRP A 153 1.25 -0.13 44.38
N HIS A 154 0.50 -0.89 45.18
CA HIS A 154 -0.70 -1.59 44.71
C HIS A 154 -1.78 -0.59 44.26
N TYR A 155 -2.24 -0.75 43.02
CA TYR A 155 -3.16 0.15 42.32
C TYR A 155 -2.68 1.59 42.14
N ASN A 156 -1.39 1.86 42.28
CA ASN A 156 -0.84 3.17 41.93
C ASN A 156 -0.73 3.29 40.41
N GLY A 157 -1.24 4.39 39.84
CA GLY A 157 -1.40 4.53 38.40
C GLY A 157 -1.92 5.91 37.98
N SER A 158 -1.99 6.13 36.67
CA SER A 158 -2.60 7.32 36.08
C SER A 158 -3.09 7.06 34.64
N CYS A 159 -4.00 7.91 34.19
CA CYS A 159 -4.57 7.92 32.85
C CYS A 159 -4.26 9.22 32.11
N PHE A 160 -4.30 9.17 30.79
CA PHE A 160 -4.05 10.30 29.90
C PHE A 160 -4.91 10.22 28.64
N TYR A 161 -5.06 11.37 27.97
CA TYR A 161 -5.79 11.46 26.70
C TYR A 161 -4.87 11.30 25.51
N ASP A 162 -5.30 10.53 24.52
CA ASP A 162 -4.65 10.42 23.23
C ASP A 162 -5.40 11.28 22.20
N LEU A 163 -4.76 12.36 21.77
CA LEU A 163 -5.31 13.32 20.82
C LEU A 163 -4.71 13.15 19.43
N PHE A 164 -5.49 13.48 18.41
CA PHE A 164 -5.06 13.59 17.03
C PHE A 164 -5.54 14.91 16.45
N CYS A 165 -4.63 15.85 16.22
CA CYS A 165 -4.97 17.23 15.85
C CYS A 165 -5.99 17.85 16.82
N ASN A 166 -5.76 17.69 18.13
CA ASN A 166 -6.65 18.14 19.22
C ASN A 166 -8.05 17.49 19.25
N ILE A 167 -8.24 16.38 18.53
CA ILE A 167 -9.45 15.54 18.62
C ILE A 167 -9.10 14.32 19.46
N GLU A 168 -9.85 14.07 20.54
CA GLU A 168 -9.66 12.89 21.38
C GLU A 168 -9.98 11.63 20.57
N ILE A 169 -8.98 10.78 20.33
CA ILE A 169 -9.10 9.49 19.62
C ILE A 169 -9.02 8.28 20.55
N GLY A 170 -8.54 8.47 21.78
CA GLY A 170 -8.46 7.42 22.78
C GLY A 170 -8.12 7.92 24.17
N ARG A 171 -8.26 7.00 25.13
CA ARG A 171 -7.91 7.17 26.54
C ARG A 171 -7.04 6.01 26.95
N SER A 172 -5.91 6.31 27.56
CA SER A 172 -4.96 5.29 28.02
C SER A 172 -4.79 5.38 29.53
N CYS A 173 -4.61 4.23 30.18
CA CYS A 173 -4.27 4.15 31.61
C CYS A 173 -3.12 3.20 31.84
N LEU A 174 -2.33 3.48 32.87
CA LEU A 174 -1.27 2.63 33.35
C LEU A 174 -1.34 2.51 34.86
N TRP A 175 -1.28 1.29 35.38
CA TRP A 175 -1.19 1.06 36.82
C TRP A 175 -0.37 -0.17 37.18
N LEU A 176 -0.02 -0.23 38.45
CA LEU A 176 0.76 -1.29 39.07
C LEU A 176 -0.14 -2.13 39.97
N GLU A 177 0.00 -3.45 39.90
CA GLU A 177 -0.64 -4.40 40.80
C GLU A 177 0.47 -5.20 41.51
N ALA A 178 0.42 -5.28 42.83
CA ALA A 178 1.40 -6.06 43.60
C ALA A 178 1.27 -7.56 43.31
N GLY A 179 2.42 -8.23 43.06
CA GLY A 179 2.49 -9.64 42.69
C GLY A 179 2.45 -9.89 41.18
N ASP A 180 2.33 -11.16 40.80
CA ASP A 180 2.17 -11.59 39.42
C ASP A 180 0.70 -11.94 39.18
N ALA A 181 -0.07 -10.94 38.76
CA ALA A 181 -1.49 -11.05 38.42
C ALA A 181 -1.74 -11.84 37.12
N ILE A 182 -0.68 -12.20 36.38
CA ILE A 182 -0.79 -13.03 35.18
C ILE A 182 -0.74 -14.51 35.57
N GLN A 183 0.21 -14.91 36.42
CA GLN A 183 0.36 -16.31 36.85
C GLN A 183 -0.23 -16.59 38.25
N GLU A 184 -0.99 -15.63 38.80
CA GLU A 184 -1.57 -15.69 40.16
C GLU A 184 -0.55 -16.00 41.26
N ARG A 185 0.70 -15.52 41.14
CA ARG A 185 1.68 -15.67 42.22
C ARG A 185 1.47 -14.59 43.27
N ASN A 186 1.51 -15.01 44.54
CA ASN A 186 1.39 -14.14 45.69
C ASN A 186 2.35 -12.94 45.60
N ALA A 187 1.91 -11.80 46.14
CA ALA A 187 2.74 -10.61 46.26
C ALA A 187 4.00 -10.93 47.08
N SER A 188 5.14 -11.03 46.39
CA SER A 188 6.46 -10.99 46.99
C SER A 188 7.04 -9.60 46.84
N ASP A 189 7.88 -9.17 47.78
CA ASP A 189 8.59 -7.89 47.68
C ASP A 189 9.38 -7.83 46.37
N GLY A 190 9.16 -6.77 45.59
CA GLY A 190 9.80 -6.55 44.30
C GLY A 190 9.15 -7.24 43.08
N LEU A 191 7.99 -7.88 43.22
CA LEU A 191 7.23 -8.42 42.07
C LEU A 191 5.94 -7.62 41.85
N PHE A 192 5.78 -7.06 40.65
CA PHE A 192 4.62 -6.26 40.27
C PHE A 192 4.13 -6.63 38.89
N THR A 193 2.84 -6.45 38.64
CA THR A 193 2.26 -6.51 37.31
C THR A 193 1.93 -5.11 36.86
N LEU A 194 2.54 -4.69 35.75
CA LEU A 194 2.17 -3.46 35.08
C LEU A 194 1.06 -3.76 34.09
N THR A 195 -0.03 -3.01 34.20
CA THR A 195 -1.15 -3.09 33.27
C THR A 195 -1.27 -1.77 32.54
N TYR A 196 -1.33 -1.86 31.22
CA TYR A 196 -1.61 -0.76 30.30
C TYR A 196 -2.95 -1.04 29.64
N SER A 197 -3.89 -0.11 29.72
CA SER A 197 -5.17 -0.20 29.01
C SER A 197 -5.32 0.94 28.03
N TYR A 198 -5.86 0.66 26.85
CA TYR A 198 -6.22 1.65 25.85
C TYR A 198 -7.68 1.45 25.45
N SER A 199 -8.46 2.54 25.51
CA SER A 199 -9.86 2.60 25.09
C SER A 199 -10.00 3.60 23.96
N ALA A 200 -10.53 3.17 22.82
CA ALA A 200 -10.76 4.05 21.68
C ALA A 200 -11.98 4.93 21.91
N THR A 201 -11.85 6.25 21.68
CA THR A 201 -13.03 7.11 21.66
C THR A 201 -13.76 6.97 20.34
N ARG A 202 -15.09 6.97 20.42
CA ARG A 202 -15.95 6.75 19.27
C ARG A 202 -16.99 7.86 19.22
N PHE A 203 -17.17 8.41 18.02
CA PHE A 203 -18.27 9.31 17.72
C PHE A 203 -19.09 8.64 16.63
N ASP A 204 -20.39 8.47 16.85
CA ASP A 204 -21.26 7.77 15.89
C ASP A 204 -21.22 8.44 14.50
N ALA A 205 -21.28 9.77 14.47
CA ALA A 205 -21.10 10.57 13.26
C ALA A 205 -19.74 10.29 12.56
N TYR A 206 -18.68 10.07 13.32
CA TYR A 206 -17.35 9.76 12.79
C TYR A 206 -17.28 8.35 12.17
N LEU A 207 -17.96 7.36 12.76
CA LEU A 207 -18.06 6.02 12.19
C LEU A 207 -18.80 6.03 10.84
N TRP A 208 -19.92 6.73 10.77
CA TRP A 208 -20.67 6.92 9.52
C TRP A 208 -19.87 7.69 8.48
N PHE A 209 -19.18 8.76 8.89
CA PHE A 209 -18.28 9.50 8.01
C PHE A 209 -17.20 8.59 7.41
N LYS A 210 -16.49 7.80 8.23
CA LYS A 210 -15.49 6.83 7.75
C LYS A 210 -16.09 5.82 6.77
N PHE A 211 -17.29 5.31 7.06
CA PHE A 211 -17.98 4.35 6.19
C PHE A 211 -18.34 4.94 4.82
N VAL A 212 -18.96 6.11 4.79
CA VAL A 212 -19.30 6.81 3.54
C VAL A 212 -18.03 7.18 2.77
N TYR A 213 -16.99 7.64 3.47
CA TYR A 213 -15.69 7.95 2.87
C TYR A 213 -15.05 6.72 2.22
N ARG A 214 -15.06 5.57 2.90
CA ARG A 214 -14.53 4.30 2.36
C ARG A 214 -15.34 3.78 1.18
N LEU A 215 -16.67 3.89 1.22
CA LEU A 215 -17.52 3.57 0.06
C LEU A 215 -17.18 4.46 -1.14
N GLY A 216 -17.02 5.76 -0.89
CA GLY A 216 -16.57 6.73 -1.89
C GLY A 216 -15.21 6.36 -2.48
N ASN A 217 -14.24 5.99 -1.65
CA ASN A 217 -12.92 5.54 -2.09
C ASN A 217 -12.97 4.26 -2.92
N THR A 218 -13.76 3.26 -2.50
CA THR A 218 -13.95 2.02 -3.27
C THR A 218 -14.58 2.33 -4.64
N ALA A 219 -15.64 3.16 -4.68
CA ALA A 219 -16.27 3.57 -5.94
C ALA A 219 -15.29 4.38 -6.82
N PHE A 220 -14.51 5.28 -6.22
CA PHE A 220 -13.49 6.07 -6.92
C PHE A 220 -12.41 5.18 -7.55
N VAL A 221 -11.88 4.20 -6.81
CA VAL A 221 -10.91 3.22 -7.34
C VAL A 221 -11.50 2.43 -8.50
N LEU A 222 -12.74 1.93 -8.37
CA LEU A 222 -13.42 1.18 -9.43
C LEU A 222 -13.62 2.05 -10.68
N TYR A 223 -14.04 3.30 -10.50
CA TYR A 223 -14.16 4.27 -11.58
C TYR A 223 -12.81 4.49 -12.28
N ARG A 224 -11.74 4.76 -11.54
CA ARG A 224 -10.40 4.97 -12.10
C ARG A 224 -9.89 3.72 -12.83
N MET A 225 -10.10 2.53 -12.28
CA MET A 225 -9.75 1.26 -12.95
C MET A 225 -10.51 1.06 -14.24
N TRP A 226 -11.80 1.37 -14.25
CA TRP A 226 -12.62 1.27 -15.44
C TRP A 226 -12.13 2.24 -16.52
N THR A 227 -12.02 3.53 -16.20
CA THR A 227 -11.70 4.57 -17.20
C THR A 227 -10.27 4.51 -17.70
N HIS A 228 -9.30 4.14 -16.86
CA HIS A 228 -7.88 4.14 -17.23
C HIS A 228 -7.33 2.79 -17.69
N TYR A 229 -8.11 1.69 -17.55
CA TYR A 229 -7.66 0.36 -17.93
C TYR A 229 -8.71 -0.46 -18.66
N TYR A 230 -9.79 -0.88 -17.98
CA TYR A 230 -10.70 -1.89 -18.52
C TYR A 230 -11.48 -1.40 -19.73
N MET A 231 -11.89 -0.13 -19.77
CA MET A 231 -12.53 0.47 -20.94
C MET A 231 -11.63 0.33 -22.18
N HIS A 232 -10.33 0.61 -22.05
CA HIS A 232 -9.37 0.49 -23.14
C HIS A 232 -9.09 -0.95 -23.56
N CYS A 233 -9.17 -1.90 -22.63
CA CYS A 233 -9.09 -3.33 -22.92
C CYS A 233 -10.33 -3.82 -23.70
N VAL A 234 -11.52 -3.29 -23.36
CA VAL A 234 -12.76 -3.57 -24.10
C VAL A 234 -12.69 -2.98 -25.51
N ASP A 235 -12.18 -1.77 -25.66
CA ASP A 235 -12.02 -1.13 -26.97
C ASP A 235 -10.99 -1.87 -27.83
N LEU A 236 -9.89 -2.34 -27.24
CA LEU A 236 -8.92 -3.23 -27.92
C LEU A 236 -9.58 -4.51 -28.44
N GLU A 237 -10.44 -5.13 -27.63
CA GLU A 237 -11.16 -6.34 -28.03
C GLU A 237 -12.15 -6.07 -29.15
N ARG A 238 -12.87 -4.93 -29.11
CA ARG A 238 -13.76 -4.53 -30.20
C ARG A 238 -12.96 -4.34 -31.49
N LEU A 239 -11.86 -3.59 -31.43
CA LEU A 239 -10.97 -3.32 -32.56
C LEU A 239 -10.43 -4.62 -33.18
N LEU A 240 -9.93 -5.54 -32.35
CA LEU A 240 -9.42 -6.84 -32.83
C LEU A 240 -10.52 -7.71 -33.46
N ARG A 241 -11.77 -7.62 -32.98
CA ARG A 241 -12.90 -8.37 -33.55
C ARG A 241 -13.40 -7.80 -34.86
N THR A 242 -13.38 -6.47 -35.02
CA THR A 242 -13.93 -5.80 -36.20
C THR A 242 -12.91 -5.64 -37.32
N SER A 243 -11.67 -5.34 -36.97
CA SER A 243 -10.64 -4.88 -37.91
C SER A 243 -9.37 -5.73 -37.88
N GLY A 244 -9.21 -6.58 -36.85
CA GLY A 244 -7.99 -7.37 -36.68
C GLY A 244 -6.83 -6.51 -36.17
N HIS A 245 -5.60 -6.99 -36.39
CA HIS A 245 -4.39 -6.33 -35.88
C HIS A 245 -3.67 -5.45 -36.93
N LYS A 246 -3.92 -5.70 -38.23
CA LYS A 246 -3.37 -4.99 -39.41
C LYS A 246 -4.48 -4.81 -40.44
N ALA A 247 -4.32 -3.88 -41.37
CA ALA A 247 -5.33 -3.63 -42.41
C ALA A 247 -5.51 -4.79 -43.41
N ASP A 248 -4.43 -5.50 -43.76
CA ASP A 248 -4.41 -6.45 -44.89
C ASP A 248 -4.61 -7.92 -44.48
N VAL A 249 -5.33 -8.20 -43.39
CA VAL A 249 -5.49 -9.57 -42.85
C VAL A 249 -6.91 -10.09 -42.98
N SER A 250 -7.05 -11.36 -43.37
CA SER A 250 -8.35 -12.02 -43.53
C SER A 250 -8.87 -12.63 -42.22
N ALA A 251 -10.14 -12.41 -41.91
CA ALA A 251 -10.82 -12.97 -40.74
C ALA A 251 -10.97 -14.50 -40.77
N VAL A 252 -10.83 -15.14 -41.94
CA VAL A 252 -10.88 -16.60 -42.10
C VAL A 252 -9.58 -17.25 -41.66
N GLU A 253 -8.45 -16.59 -41.95
CA GLU A 253 -7.12 -17.15 -41.68
C GLU A 253 -6.60 -16.81 -40.29
N TRP A 254 -7.02 -15.66 -39.74
CA TRP A 254 -6.48 -15.11 -38.51
C TRP A 254 -7.43 -15.24 -37.32
N ARG A 255 -6.86 -15.65 -36.19
CA ARG A 255 -7.52 -15.70 -34.90
C ARG A 255 -6.63 -15.08 -33.83
N TYR A 256 -7.26 -14.46 -32.84
CA TYR A 256 -6.57 -13.76 -31.77
C TYR A 256 -6.83 -14.40 -30.40
N GLU A 257 -5.84 -14.37 -29.54
CA GLU A 257 -5.99 -14.55 -28.10
C GLU A 257 -5.44 -13.34 -27.35
N LEU A 258 -6.29 -12.71 -26.53
CA LEU A 258 -5.93 -11.54 -25.73
C LEU A 258 -5.59 -11.97 -24.30
N VAL A 259 -4.39 -11.61 -23.87
CA VAL A 259 -3.88 -11.83 -22.52
C VAL A 259 -3.82 -10.46 -21.83
N LEU A 260 -4.73 -10.24 -20.89
CA LEU A 260 -4.79 -8.98 -20.15
C LEU A 260 -3.64 -8.89 -19.14
N GLY A 261 -3.17 -7.66 -18.94
CA GLY A 261 -2.24 -7.31 -17.89
C GLY A 261 -2.90 -7.11 -16.52
N ASP A 262 -2.06 -6.67 -15.59
CA ASP A 262 -2.43 -6.31 -14.22
C ASP A 262 -2.59 -4.77 -14.10
N PRO A 263 -3.81 -4.27 -13.80
CA PRO A 263 -4.09 -2.84 -13.69
C PRO A 263 -3.45 -2.18 -12.47
N THR A 264 -2.91 -2.94 -11.51
CA THR A 264 -2.45 -2.46 -10.21
C THR A 264 -1.58 -1.21 -10.33
N ALA A 265 -0.51 -1.25 -11.13
CA ALA A 265 0.43 -0.15 -11.25
C ALA A 265 -0.18 1.15 -11.80
N ILE A 266 -1.27 1.08 -12.58
CA ILE A 266 -1.98 2.26 -13.11
C ILE A 266 -2.70 3.01 -11.99
N ILE A 267 -3.25 2.30 -11.02
CA ILE A 267 -3.95 2.89 -9.87
C ILE A 267 -2.96 3.38 -8.82
N LEU A 268 -1.89 2.63 -8.58
CA LEU A 268 -0.88 3.00 -7.58
C LEU A 268 -0.12 4.28 -7.95
N ARG A 269 0.02 4.59 -9.24
CA ARG A 269 0.64 5.85 -9.70
C ARG A 269 -0.29 7.07 -9.62
N ASP A 270 -1.56 6.88 -9.25
CA ASP A 270 -2.53 7.97 -9.17
C ASP A 270 -2.38 8.70 -7.84
N PRO A 271 -1.91 9.96 -7.83
CA PRO A 271 -1.66 10.69 -6.59
C PRO A 271 -2.94 10.91 -5.77
N TRP A 272 -4.10 11.03 -6.43
CA TRP A 272 -5.37 11.22 -5.74
C TRP A 272 -5.80 9.96 -4.98
N VAL A 273 -5.64 8.80 -5.61
CA VAL A 273 -5.92 7.51 -4.95
C VAL A 273 -4.97 7.31 -3.79
N ALA A 274 -3.65 7.47 -4.00
CA ALA A 274 -2.65 7.31 -2.94
C ALA A 274 -2.90 8.25 -1.75
N THR A 275 -3.28 9.50 -2.00
CA THR A 275 -3.62 10.47 -0.96
C THR A 275 -4.90 10.10 -0.22
N ALA A 276 -5.94 9.66 -0.93
CA ALA A 276 -7.20 9.24 -0.31
C ALA A 276 -7.01 8.05 0.65
N PHE A 277 -6.15 7.08 0.28
CA PHE A 277 -5.77 5.97 1.14
C PHE A 277 -4.90 6.39 2.33
N LEU A 278 -4.00 7.36 2.15
CA LEU A 278 -3.21 7.91 3.25
C LEU A 278 -4.12 8.56 4.29
N ILE A 279 -5.09 9.37 3.85
CA ILE A 279 -6.09 10.00 4.72
C ILE A 279 -6.94 8.90 5.40
N ASP A 280 -7.38 7.87 4.67
CA ASP A 280 -8.12 6.75 5.25
C ASP A 280 -7.34 6.08 6.40
N MET A 281 -6.01 5.87 6.25
CA MET A 281 -5.19 5.33 7.34
C MET A 281 -5.16 6.25 8.56
N TRP A 282 -4.98 7.56 8.34
CA TRP A 282 -4.91 8.52 9.43
C TRP A 282 -6.23 8.62 10.19
N LEU A 283 -7.37 8.44 9.50
CA LEU A 283 -8.68 8.34 10.14
C LEU A 283 -8.89 7.02 10.92
N SER A 284 -8.04 6.02 10.68
CA SER A 284 -8.14 4.66 11.22
C SER A 284 -7.24 4.42 12.46
N THR A 285 -6.68 5.46 13.08
CA THR A 285 -5.66 5.35 14.15
C THR A 285 -6.17 4.77 15.48
N GLY A 286 -7.47 4.48 15.60
CA GLY A 286 -8.12 4.23 16.89
C GLY A 286 -8.40 2.77 17.29
N ASN A 287 -8.55 1.80 16.38
CA ASN A 287 -9.13 0.50 16.75
C ASN A 287 -8.27 -0.69 16.25
N ASN A 288 -7.66 -1.42 17.18
CA ASN A 288 -6.98 -2.68 16.91
C ASN A 288 -7.70 -3.78 17.72
N GLY A 289 -8.73 -4.39 17.14
CA GLY A 289 -9.39 -5.56 17.74
C GLY A 289 -8.85 -6.94 17.29
N ASP A 290 -9.03 -7.92 18.19
CA ASP A 290 -8.62 -9.31 18.53
C ASP A 290 -7.74 -10.21 17.63
N LEU A 291 -7.21 -11.28 18.26
CA LEU A 291 -6.17 -12.24 17.87
C LEU A 291 -6.74 -13.56 17.29
N TYR A 292 -6.32 -14.23 16.19
CA TYR A 292 -5.58 -14.09 14.92
C TYR A 292 -4.58 -12.92 14.67
N VAL A 293 -3.98 -12.31 15.69
CA VAL A 293 -3.38 -10.95 15.55
C VAL A 293 -2.18 -10.94 14.68
N MET A 294 -1.28 -11.92 14.69
CA MET A 294 -0.09 -11.76 13.83
C MET A 294 -0.48 -11.70 12.35
N PHE A 295 -1.50 -12.45 11.94
CA PHE A 295 -1.98 -12.42 10.55
C PHE A 295 -2.93 -11.25 10.28
N VAL A 296 -3.90 -10.95 11.13
CA VAL A 296 -4.81 -9.80 10.92
C VAL A 296 -4.04 -8.49 11.04
N THR A 297 -3.17 -8.34 12.03
CA THR A 297 -2.26 -7.19 12.14
C THR A 297 -1.33 -7.12 10.94
N PHE A 298 -0.83 -8.24 10.41
CA PHE A 298 -0.06 -8.22 9.15
C PHE A 298 -0.90 -7.75 7.96
N VAL A 299 -2.14 -8.23 7.82
CA VAL A 299 -3.06 -7.82 6.76
C VAL A 299 -3.47 -6.36 6.92
N TYR A 300 -3.69 -5.88 8.14
CA TYR A 300 -4.01 -4.48 8.44
C TYR A 300 -2.81 -3.58 8.16
N LEU A 301 -1.62 -3.94 8.68
CA LEU A 301 -0.37 -3.24 8.43
C LEU A 301 0.02 -3.26 6.95
N SER A 302 -0.47 -4.21 6.15
CA SER A 302 -0.26 -4.17 4.69
C SER A 302 -0.82 -2.88 4.06
N ARG A 303 -1.79 -2.21 4.70
CA ARG A 303 -2.31 -0.91 4.28
C ARG A 303 -1.27 0.22 4.39
N THR A 304 -0.22 0.07 5.20
CA THR A 304 0.88 1.05 5.29
C THR A 304 1.67 1.19 3.99
N VAL A 305 1.54 0.24 3.06
CA VAL A 305 2.12 0.33 1.71
C VAL A 305 1.66 1.59 0.96
N TRP A 306 0.50 2.14 1.29
CA TRP A 306 0.01 3.38 0.68
C TRP A 306 0.86 4.60 1.05
N PHE A 307 1.54 4.60 2.19
CA PHE A 307 2.53 5.63 2.53
C PHE A 307 3.71 5.58 1.54
N ALA A 308 4.16 4.38 1.24
CA ALA A 308 5.20 4.09 0.25
C ALA A 308 4.80 4.58 -1.15
N TYR A 309 3.59 4.26 -1.59
CA TYR A 309 3.08 4.68 -2.90
C TYR A 309 2.85 6.20 -2.99
N CYS A 310 2.36 6.84 -1.92
CA CYS A 310 2.24 8.29 -1.85
C CYS A 310 3.62 8.96 -1.95
N GLY A 311 4.62 8.47 -1.22
CA GLY A 311 6.00 8.94 -1.31
C GLY A 311 6.59 8.81 -2.72
N LEU A 312 6.31 7.70 -3.42
CA LEU A 312 6.71 7.51 -4.81
C LEU A 312 5.98 8.43 -5.80
N CYS A 313 4.72 8.78 -5.54
CA CYS A 313 3.97 9.76 -6.35
C CYS A 313 4.55 11.16 -6.20
N VAL A 314 4.82 11.60 -4.96
CA VAL A 314 5.47 12.89 -4.67
C VAL A 314 6.86 12.93 -5.30
N THR A 315 7.63 11.84 -5.16
CA THR A 315 8.96 11.73 -5.77
C THR A 315 8.90 11.80 -7.29
N ALA A 316 7.95 11.12 -7.94
CA ALA A 316 7.75 11.21 -9.39
C ALA A 316 7.48 12.64 -9.85
N TYR A 317 6.59 13.35 -9.15
CA TYR A 317 6.30 14.76 -9.43
C TYR A 317 7.56 15.63 -9.31
N CYS A 318 8.32 15.49 -8.23
CA CYS A 318 9.56 16.21 -7.99
C CYS A 318 10.63 15.92 -9.07
N LEU A 319 10.82 14.64 -9.42
CA LEU A 319 11.76 14.24 -10.46
C LEU A 319 11.41 14.85 -11.82
N LYS A 320 10.11 14.86 -12.17
CA LYS A 320 9.61 15.49 -13.39
C LYS A 320 9.80 17.01 -13.38
N LYS A 321 9.46 17.66 -12.27
CA LYS A 321 9.62 19.10 -12.10
C LYS A 321 11.07 19.55 -12.26
N TRP A 322 12.03 18.77 -11.78
CA TRP A 322 13.46 19.08 -11.84
C TRP A 322 14.21 18.38 -12.99
N LYS A 323 13.53 17.64 -13.87
CA LYS A 323 14.13 16.88 -14.99
C LYS A 323 15.25 15.92 -14.55
N LYS A 324 15.08 15.30 -13.37
CA LYS A 324 16.05 14.36 -12.77
C LYS A 324 15.57 12.90 -12.85
N GLU A 325 14.72 12.55 -13.80
CA GLU A 325 14.13 11.20 -13.94
C GLU A 325 15.20 10.10 -14.08
N HIS A 326 16.36 10.43 -14.65
CA HIS A 326 17.50 9.53 -14.79
C HIS A 326 18.16 9.13 -13.46
N ALA A 327 17.96 9.92 -12.40
CA ALA A 327 18.55 9.66 -11.09
C ALA A 327 17.81 8.57 -10.29
N PHE A 328 16.68 8.08 -10.78
CA PHE A 328 15.79 7.17 -10.06
C PHE A 328 15.51 5.89 -10.86
N ALA A 329 15.67 4.73 -10.23
CA ALA A 329 15.24 3.45 -10.77
C ALA A 329 13.76 3.18 -10.47
N GLU A 330 13.02 2.72 -11.47
CA GLU A 330 11.64 2.24 -11.28
C GLU A 330 11.60 1.13 -10.23
N VAL A 331 10.59 1.19 -9.37
CA VAL A 331 10.36 0.17 -8.35
C VAL A 331 9.17 -0.71 -8.77
N ASP A 332 9.27 -2.00 -8.50
CA ASP A 332 8.16 -2.94 -8.66
C ASP A 332 7.18 -2.78 -7.49
N PRO A 333 5.91 -2.41 -7.73
CA PRO A 333 4.95 -2.19 -6.65
C PRO A 333 4.72 -3.42 -5.77
N THR A 334 4.88 -4.62 -6.33
CA THR A 334 4.73 -5.88 -5.59
C THR A 334 5.89 -6.10 -4.64
N LEU A 335 7.13 -5.77 -5.06
CA LEU A 335 8.30 -5.85 -4.18
C LEU A 335 8.21 -4.80 -3.07
N VAL A 336 7.71 -3.60 -3.35
CA VAL A 336 7.44 -2.58 -2.32
C VAL A 336 6.45 -3.13 -1.30
N ALA A 337 5.34 -3.72 -1.74
CA ALA A 337 4.34 -4.30 -0.83
C ALA A 337 4.95 -5.37 0.08
N ILE A 338 5.75 -6.29 -0.48
CA ILE A 338 6.44 -7.33 0.30
C ILE A 338 7.42 -6.69 1.29
N ALA A 339 8.25 -5.74 0.86
CA ALA A 339 9.23 -5.10 1.71
C ALA A 339 8.58 -4.33 2.88
N ILE A 340 7.51 -3.57 2.61
CA ILE A 340 6.78 -2.83 3.63
C ILE A 340 6.08 -3.77 4.63
N ALA A 341 5.60 -4.92 4.18
CA ALA A 341 4.96 -5.90 5.07
C ALA A 341 5.91 -6.42 6.17
N PHE A 342 7.22 -6.45 5.93
CA PHE A 342 8.23 -6.76 6.95
C PHE A 342 8.76 -5.51 7.66
N TYR A 343 8.98 -4.43 6.91
CA TYR A 343 9.56 -3.19 7.44
C TYR A 343 8.64 -2.48 8.44
N GLY A 344 7.33 -2.44 8.19
CA GLY A 344 6.34 -1.82 9.08
C GLY A 344 6.37 -2.41 10.50
N PRO A 345 6.15 -3.73 10.68
CA PRO A 345 6.26 -4.39 11.98
C PRO A 345 7.64 -4.22 12.63
N LEU A 346 8.73 -4.27 11.85
CA LEU A 346 10.08 -4.10 12.37
C LEU A 346 10.27 -2.69 12.98
N ILE A 347 9.84 -1.64 12.27
CA ILE A 347 9.90 -0.27 12.79
C ILE A 347 9.03 -0.11 14.05
N SER A 348 7.83 -0.67 14.05
CA SER A 348 6.95 -0.64 15.23
C SER A 348 7.61 -1.33 16.43
N TRP A 349 8.23 -2.49 16.23
CA TRP A 349 8.97 -3.18 17.30
C TRP A 349 10.18 -2.37 17.78
N LEU A 350 10.99 -1.84 16.87
CA LEU A 350 12.16 -1.02 17.20
C LEU A 350 11.76 0.23 17.98
N SER A 351 10.61 0.85 17.66
CA SER A 351 10.12 2.05 18.35
C SER A 351 9.89 1.85 19.84
N GLY A 352 9.54 0.63 20.29
CA GLY A 352 9.32 0.30 21.70
C GLY A 352 10.50 -0.41 22.40
N ASN A 353 11.52 -0.84 21.65
CA ASN A 353 12.62 -1.66 22.18
C ASN A 353 14.01 -1.02 22.04
N VAL A 354 14.14 0.10 21.32
CA VAL A 354 15.41 0.85 21.19
C VAL A 354 15.27 2.18 21.90
N GLY A 355 16.09 2.42 22.93
CA GLY A 355 15.95 3.59 23.80
C GLY A 355 15.91 4.94 23.09
N PHE A 356 16.82 5.17 22.12
CA PHE A 356 16.79 6.41 21.32
C PHE A 356 15.47 6.60 20.56
N LEU A 357 14.92 5.52 19.98
CA LEU A 357 13.67 5.61 19.24
C LEU A 357 12.48 5.85 20.17
N VAL A 358 12.44 5.20 21.34
CA VAL A 358 11.41 5.45 22.36
C VAL A 358 11.41 6.92 22.75
N THR A 359 12.57 7.49 23.09
CA THR A 359 12.68 8.92 23.45
C THR A 359 12.27 9.83 22.30
N LEU A 360 12.63 9.49 21.05
CA LEU A 360 12.22 10.26 19.89
C LEU A 360 10.70 10.24 19.70
N TYR A 361 10.03 9.09 19.86
CA TYR A 361 8.57 8.99 19.74
C TYR A 361 7.84 9.72 20.87
N GLN A 362 8.29 9.56 22.12
CA GLN A 362 7.74 10.30 23.26
C GLN A 362 7.87 11.81 23.05
N TRP A 363 9.02 12.28 22.57
CA TRP A 363 9.21 13.68 22.20
C TRP A 363 8.25 14.11 21.08
N MET A 364 8.09 13.30 20.03
CA MET A 364 7.16 13.61 18.94
C MET A 364 5.71 13.73 19.43
N PHE A 365 5.29 12.89 20.38
CA PHE A 365 3.93 12.93 20.93
C PHE A 365 3.67 14.10 21.89
N THR A 366 4.73 14.66 22.48
CA THR A 366 4.62 15.76 23.45
C THR A 366 4.98 17.12 22.85
N CYS A 367 5.66 17.18 21.70
CA CYS A 367 6.19 18.43 21.15
C CYS A 367 5.13 19.47 20.75
N LEU A 368 3.90 19.06 20.46
CA LEU A 368 2.77 19.96 20.20
C LEU A 368 1.85 20.17 21.41
N VAL A 369 2.11 19.45 22.51
CA VAL A 369 1.33 19.54 23.74
C VAL A 369 1.83 20.73 24.56
N PRO A 370 0.94 21.58 25.10
CA PRO A 370 1.34 22.65 26.01
C PRO A 370 2.09 22.09 27.23
N GLN A 371 3.15 22.78 27.68
CA GLN A 371 4.00 22.32 28.79
C GLN A 371 3.24 21.98 30.08
N GLN A 372 2.09 22.60 30.33
CA GLN A 372 1.26 22.34 31.50
C GLN A 372 0.53 20.99 31.43
N ASN A 373 0.34 20.45 30.23
CA ASN A 373 -0.47 19.26 29.96
C ASN A 373 0.36 18.06 29.50
N THR A 374 1.69 18.14 29.49
CA THR A 374 2.56 17.05 28.99
C THR A 374 2.44 15.76 29.79
N SER A 375 1.98 15.84 31.04
CA SER A 375 1.67 14.71 31.92
C SER A 375 0.25 14.15 31.73
N GLU A 376 -0.61 14.85 31.00
CA GLU A 376 -2.05 14.55 30.93
C GLU A 376 -2.48 14.09 29.53
N GLN A 377 -1.73 14.44 28.48
CA GLN A 377 -2.15 14.31 27.09
C GLN A 377 -0.98 14.02 26.14
N ASN A 378 -1.27 13.25 25.10
CA ASN A 378 -0.41 13.06 23.94
C ASN A 378 -1.06 13.63 22.68
N GLU A 379 -0.24 14.14 21.75
CA GLU A 379 -0.66 14.55 20.41
C GLU A 379 0.02 13.68 19.35
N LEU A 380 -0.76 12.79 18.74
CA LEU A 380 -0.25 11.70 17.92
C LEU A 380 0.12 12.12 16.50
N VAL A 381 -0.34 13.29 16.01
CA VAL A 381 -0.15 13.69 14.60
C VAL A 381 1.31 13.70 14.15
N VAL A 382 2.24 14.18 14.98
CA VAL A 382 3.67 14.26 14.60
C VAL A 382 4.28 12.87 14.54
N GLY A 383 4.02 12.01 15.51
CA GLY A 383 4.52 10.64 15.49
C GLY A 383 3.93 9.81 14.35
N CYS A 384 2.64 9.96 14.04
CA CYS A 384 2.00 9.33 12.88
C CYS A 384 2.60 9.85 11.55
N THR A 385 2.92 11.15 11.48
CA THR A 385 3.62 11.73 10.32
C THR A 385 5.01 11.15 10.16
N ALA A 386 5.78 11.05 11.25
CA ALA A 386 7.11 10.48 11.23
C ALA A 386 7.10 9.01 10.82
N TYR A 387 6.15 8.22 11.34
CA TYR A 387 5.96 6.82 10.93
C TYR A 387 5.61 6.70 9.44
N THR A 388 4.72 7.57 8.95
CA THR A 388 4.35 7.66 7.52
C THR A 388 5.58 7.96 6.65
N VAL A 389 6.38 8.94 7.03
CA VAL A 389 7.61 9.33 6.31
C VAL A 389 8.63 8.19 6.34
N LEU A 390 8.81 7.54 7.48
CA LEU A 390 9.77 6.44 7.63
C LEU A 390 9.46 5.27 6.68
N ILE A 391 8.18 4.90 6.56
CA ILE A 391 7.72 3.89 5.59
C ILE A 391 7.88 4.39 4.14
N ALA A 392 7.56 5.66 3.87
CA ALA A 392 7.67 6.25 2.55
C ALA A 392 9.12 6.35 2.02
N VAL A 393 10.09 6.55 2.92
CA VAL A 393 11.51 6.71 2.58
C VAL A 393 12.12 5.43 2.01
N LEU A 394 11.69 4.24 2.45
CA LEU A 394 12.29 2.97 2.03
C LEU A 394 12.35 2.78 0.49
N PRO A 395 11.23 2.80 -0.26
CA PRO A 395 11.29 2.64 -1.71
C PRO A 395 11.93 3.83 -2.42
N VAL A 396 11.88 5.04 -1.84
CA VAL A 396 12.51 6.24 -2.39
C VAL A 396 14.02 6.12 -2.35
N VAL A 397 14.58 5.73 -1.20
CA VAL A 397 16.01 5.48 -1.02
C VAL A 397 16.47 4.36 -1.94
N TYR A 398 15.72 3.25 -2.01
CA TYR A 398 16.01 2.18 -2.96
C TYR A 398 16.09 2.70 -4.40
N GLY A 399 15.11 3.48 -4.85
CA GLY A 399 15.09 4.01 -6.22
C GLY A 399 16.27 4.94 -6.54
N PHE A 400 16.77 5.72 -5.58
CA PHE A 400 17.96 6.56 -5.78
C PHE A 400 19.29 5.80 -5.65
N LEU A 401 19.32 4.69 -4.91
CA LEU A 401 20.53 3.90 -4.68
C LEU A 401 20.74 2.81 -5.73
N ALA A 402 19.67 2.18 -6.22
CA ALA A 402 19.74 1.09 -7.17
C ALA A 402 20.54 1.43 -8.46
N PRO A 403 20.37 2.59 -9.11
CA PRO A 403 21.19 2.96 -10.26
C PRO A 403 22.70 3.04 -9.94
N ARG A 404 23.05 3.54 -8.74
CA ARG A 404 24.46 3.69 -8.32
C ARG A 404 25.13 2.35 -8.11
N PHE A 405 24.45 1.41 -7.46
CA PHE A 405 24.95 0.06 -7.26
C PHE A 405 25.00 -0.75 -8.55
N GLN A 406 24.04 -0.54 -9.46
CA GLN A 406 24.08 -1.15 -10.79
C GLN A 406 25.26 -0.63 -11.60
N CYS A 407 25.59 0.66 -11.54
CA CYS A 407 26.82 1.20 -12.17
C CYS A 407 28.10 0.59 -11.59
N TRP A 408 28.15 0.29 -10.29
CA TRP A 408 29.32 -0.36 -9.66
C TRP A 408 29.49 -1.84 -10.03
N GLY A 409 28.39 -2.56 -10.28
CA GLY A 409 28.44 -3.95 -10.76
C GLY A 409 28.50 -4.11 -12.29
N CYS A 410 28.30 -3.04 -13.08
CA CYS A 410 28.02 -3.14 -14.52
C CYS A 410 28.97 -2.36 -15.44
N PHE A 411 30.27 -2.66 -15.38
CA PHE A 411 31.03 -2.66 -16.65
C PHE A 411 30.80 -3.98 -17.43
N TRP A 412 30.37 -5.05 -16.75
CA TRP A 412 30.23 -6.40 -17.33
C TRP A 412 28.81 -6.80 -17.79
N CYS A 413 27.74 -6.23 -17.22
CA CYS A 413 26.36 -6.62 -17.56
C CYS A 413 25.66 -5.72 -18.59
N LEU A 414 26.09 -4.45 -18.76
CA LEU A 414 25.47 -3.50 -19.67
C LEU A 414 25.59 -3.90 -21.16
N ARG A 415 26.60 -4.71 -21.52
CA ARG A 415 26.87 -5.10 -22.92
C ARG A 415 26.16 -6.38 -23.35
N ARG A 416 25.54 -7.15 -22.44
CA ARG A 416 25.14 -8.56 -22.71
C ARG A 416 23.64 -8.84 -22.80
N ARG A 417 22.75 -7.85 -22.64
CA ARG A 417 21.31 -8.07 -22.80
C ARG A 417 20.69 -6.96 -23.64
N LYS A 418 20.72 -7.13 -24.97
CA LYS A 418 19.62 -6.65 -25.83
C LYS A 418 18.37 -7.41 -25.39
N HIS A 419 17.72 -6.94 -24.32
CA HIS A 419 16.46 -7.53 -23.90
C HIS A 419 15.45 -7.28 -25.03
N ALA A 420 14.89 -8.36 -25.59
CA ALA A 420 13.71 -8.24 -26.42
C ALA A 420 12.59 -7.66 -25.54
N TYR A 421 12.35 -6.35 -25.60
CA TYR A 421 11.36 -5.64 -24.78
C TYR A 421 9.93 -6.19 -25.01
N SER A 422 9.68 -6.79 -26.18
CA SER A 422 8.49 -7.56 -26.53
C SER A 422 8.32 -8.85 -25.72
N SER A 423 9.38 -9.36 -25.09
CA SER A 423 9.35 -10.62 -24.35
C SER A 423 8.58 -10.51 -23.03
N HIS A 424 7.80 -11.53 -22.72
CA HIS A 424 7.14 -11.67 -21.42
C HIS A 424 8.13 -11.72 -20.24
N ARG A 425 9.40 -12.08 -20.49
CA ARG A 425 10.46 -12.05 -19.47
C ARG A 425 10.87 -10.64 -19.08
N TYR A 426 10.58 -9.64 -19.92
CA TYR A 426 10.79 -8.23 -19.59
C TYR A 426 9.58 -7.66 -18.85
N ASN A 427 9.15 -8.34 -17.78
CA ASN A 427 8.05 -7.92 -16.91
C ASN A 427 8.49 -7.88 -15.44
N ASN A 428 7.63 -7.38 -14.58
CA ASN A 428 7.78 -7.50 -13.13
C ASN A 428 7.79 -8.98 -12.72
N TRP A 429 8.49 -9.34 -11.63
CA TRP A 429 8.76 -10.73 -11.25
C TRP A 429 7.45 -11.55 -11.12
N LYS A 430 6.41 -10.94 -10.52
CA LYS A 430 5.07 -11.53 -10.39
C LYS A 430 4.52 -11.93 -11.75
N ASN A 431 4.55 -11.01 -12.71
CA ASN A 431 4.00 -11.24 -14.04
C ASN A 431 4.87 -12.18 -14.88
N GLN A 432 6.19 -12.20 -14.67
CA GLN A 432 7.06 -13.19 -15.30
C GLN A 432 6.65 -14.61 -14.90
N ILE A 433 6.44 -14.86 -13.60
CA ILE A 433 6.01 -16.18 -13.09
C ILE A 433 4.64 -16.53 -13.68
N LEU A 434 3.68 -15.61 -13.61
CA LEU A 434 2.31 -15.85 -14.09
C LEU A 434 2.27 -16.13 -15.61
N LEU A 435 2.96 -15.33 -16.41
CA LEU A 435 3.02 -15.54 -17.87
C LEU A 435 3.81 -16.81 -18.21
N ALA A 436 4.87 -17.14 -17.46
CA ALA A 436 5.59 -18.39 -17.63
C ALA A 436 4.73 -19.63 -17.32
N LEU A 437 3.63 -19.50 -16.57
CA LEU A 437 2.67 -20.60 -16.37
C LEU A 437 1.77 -20.84 -17.60
N LEU A 438 1.62 -19.86 -18.48
CA LEU A 438 0.78 -19.96 -19.66
C LEU A 438 1.52 -20.68 -20.80
N ARG A 439 0.93 -21.77 -21.33
CA ARG A 439 1.50 -22.57 -22.44
C ARG A 439 2.01 -21.73 -23.62
N PRO A 440 1.28 -20.71 -24.13
CA PRO A 440 1.74 -19.94 -25.29
C PRO A 440 3.05 -19.20 -25.05
N PHE A 441 3.44 -18.91 -23.81
CA PHE A 441 4.69 -18.24 -23.48
C PHE A 441 5.85 -19.20 -23.16
N ARG A 442 5.56 -20.50 -23.00
CA ARG A 442 6.57 -21.57 -22.85
C ARG A 442 7.08 -22.07 -24.20
N THR A 443 6.24 -22.05 -25.24
CA THR A 443 6.59 -22.51 -26.57
C THR A 443 7.28 -21.40 -27.35
N ASN A 444 8.56 -21.61 -27.68
CA ASN A 444 9.30 -20.80 -28.64
C ASN A 444 9.28 -21.52 -29.98
N ASN A 445 8.47 -21.02 -30.91
CA ASN A 445 8.53 -21.45 -32.31
C ASN A 445 9.57 -20.59 -33.04
N ILE A 446 10.44 -21.21 -33.84
CA ILE A 446 11.51 -20.53 -34.58
C ILE A 446 10.95 -19.49 -35.56
N HIS A 447 9.73 -19.69 -36.06
CA HIS A 447 9.05 -18.78 -37.00
C HIS A 447 8.16 -17.72 -36.34
N MET A 448 8.25 -17.55 -35.02
CA MET A 448 7.39 -16.65 -34.27
C MET A 448 7.96 -15.23 -34.25
N ILE A 449 7.20 -14.26 -34.76
CA ILE A 449 7.55 -12.84 -34.73
C ILE A 449 7.09 -12.25 -33.39
N THR A 450 8.00 -11.63 -32.65
CA THR A 450 7.68 -10.91 -31.40
C THR A 450 7.83 -9.41 -31.61
N SER A 451 6.72 -8.67 -31.58
CA SER A 451 6.69 -7.23 -31.81
C SER A 451 6.29 -6.46 -30.54
N GLY A 452 6.75 -5.22 -30.48
CA GLY A 452 6.36 -4.25 -29.47
C GLY A 452 7.28 -4.15 -28.25
N GLY A 453 6.87 -3.35 -27.27
CA GLY A 453 7.70 -2.95 -26.15
C GLY A 453 8.71 -1.86 -26.49
N THR A 454 8.59 -1.19 -27.64
CA THR A 454 9.51 -0.12 -28.05
C THR A 454 9.44 1.09 -27.12
N VAL A 455 8.31 1.27 -26.43
CA VAL A 455 8.15 2.22 -25.31
C VAL A 455 9.24 2.04 -24.24
N TYR A 456 9.65 0.80 -23.95
CA TYR A 456 10.72 0.51 -22.99
C TYR A 456 12.11 0.76 -23.55
N ALA A 457 12.30 0.59 -24.86
CA ALA A 457 13.53 1.01 -25.54
C ALA A 457 13.69 2.53 -25.43
N ALA A 458 12.61 3.29 -25.62
CA ALA A 458 12.59 4.73 -25.41
C ALA A 458 12.96 5.10 -23.97
N TYR A 459 12.37 4.45 -22.96
CA TYR A 459 12.74 4.68 -21.56
C TYR A 459 14.21 4.44 -21.25
N HIS A 460 14.83 3.46 -21.91
CA HIS A 460 16.26 3.18 -21.78
C HIS A 460 17.13 4.23 -22.46
N ALA A 461 16.70 4.74 -23.63
CA ALA A 461 17.40 5.80 -24.34
C ALA A 461 17.33 7.14 -23.59
N SER A 462 16.17 7.47 -23.01
CA SER A 462 16.01 8.65 -22.15
C SER A 462 14.94 8.43 -21.09
N ALA A 463 15.30 8.61 -19.83
CA ALA A 463 14.36 8.55 -18.71
C ALA A 463 13.28 9.63 -18.76
N SER A 464 13.51 10.72 -19.52
CA SER A 464 12.52 11.79 -19.72
C SER A 464 11.23 11.30 -20.38
N PHE A 465 11.30 10.23 -21.18
CA PHE A 465 10.14 9.64 -21.85
C PHE A 465 9.18 8.93 -20.90
N LYS A 466 9.57 8.65 -19.66
CA LYS A 466 8.67 8.02 -18.69
C LYS A 466 7.68 9.04 -18.18
N ASN A 467 6.39 8.82 -18.32
CA ASN A 467 5.39 9.70 -17.70
C ASN A 467 5.45 9.63 -16.16
N CYS A 468 5.76 8.45 -15.61
CA CYS A 468 5.98 8.26 -14.18
C CYS A 468 7.32 7.51 -13.95
N PRO A 469 8.37 8.18 -13.45
CA PRO A 469 9.70 7.57 -13.34
C PRO A 469 9.85 6.59 -12.17
N THR A 470 8.93 6.60 -11.21
CA THR A 470 9.06 5.82 -9.96
C THR A 470 8.42 4.43 -10.02
N PHE A 471 7.42 4.22 -10.88
CA PHE A 471 6.67 2.96 -10.98
C PHE A 471 6.95 2.24 -12.31
N SER A 472 7.16 0.92 -12.24
CA SER A 472 7.16 0.07 -13.44
C SER A 472 5.72 -0.21 -13.91
N LEU A 473 5.38 0.27 -15.10
CA LEU A 473 4.06 0.04 -15.74
C LEU A 473 4.01 -1.24 -16.59
N ARG A 474 5.09 -2.01 -16.63
CA ARG A 474 5.23 -3.24 -17.43
C ARG A 474 4.12 -4.25 -17.18
N SER A 475 3.63 -4.29 -15.95
CA SER A 475 2.59 -5.23 -15.56
C SER A 475 1.25 -4.97 -16.22
N ALA A 476 0.97 -3.73 -16.62
CA ALA A 476 -0.32 -3.33 -17.20
C ALA A 476 -0.44 -3.65 -18.70
N ASP A 477 0.68 -3.96 -19.36
CA ASP A 477 0.68 -4.27 -20.79
C ASP A 477 -0.19 -5.49 -21.11
N CYS A 478 -0.85 -5.43 -22.26
CA CYS A 478 -1.58 -6.56 -22.80
C CYS A 478 -0.72 -7.30 -23.83
N PHE A 479 -0.90 -8.61 -23.93
CA PHE A 479 -0.30 -9.39 -25.01
C PHE A 479 -1.39 -9.88 -25.97
N VAL A 480 -1.18 -9.65 -27.26
CA VAL A 480 -2.02 -10.18 -28.33
C VAL A 480 -1.26 -11.31 -29.00
N LEU A 481 -1.86 -12.50 -28.97
CA LEU A 481 -1.34 -13.69 -29.63
C LEU A 481 -2.11 -13.87 -30.94
N CYS A 482 -1.41 -13.76 -32.07
CA CYS A 482 -1.99 -13.85 -33.41
C CYS A 482 -1.71 -15.22 -34.01
N TYR A 483 -2.78 -15.98 -34.22
CA TYR A 483 -2.75 -17.30 -34.83
C TYR A 483 -3.14 -17.20 -36.30
N HIS A 484 -2.29 -17.70 -37.18
CA HIS A 484 -2.58 -17.87 -38.61
C HIS A 484 -2.82 -19.35 -38.88
N ARG A 485 -3.99 -19.71 -39.42
CA ARG A 485 -4.39 -21.10 -39.72
C ARG A 485 -4.18 -22.06 -38.54
N GLY A 486 -4.40 -21.57 -37.31
CA GLY A 486 -4.26 -22.33 -36.07
C GLY A 486 -2.87 -22.34 -35.45
N GLU A 487 -1.84 -21.85 -36.14
CA GLU A 487 -0.47 -21.75 -35.62
C GLU A 487 -0.16 -20.35 -35.10
N LEU A 488 0.48 -20.26 -33.93
CA LEU A 488 0.90 -18.98 -33.36
C LEU A 488 2.05 -18.38 -34.17
N ARG A 489 1.77 -17.31 -34.93
CA ARG A 489 2.75 -16.65 -35.81
C ARG A 489 3.29 -15.35 -35.23
N GLU A 490 2.45 -14.52 -34.62
CA GLU A 490 2.87 -13.23 -34.07
C GLU A 490 2.49 -13.11 -32.58
N LYS A 491 3.37 -12.49 -31.78
CA LYS A 491 3.10 -12.08 -30.40
C LYS A 491 3.38 -10.59 -30.28
N MET A 492 2.37 -9.82 -29.91
CA MET A 492 2.47 -8.38 -29.78
C MET A 492 2.33 -7.99 -28.32
N ARG A 493 3.26 -7.18 -27.83
CA ARG A 493 3.14 -6.51 -26.54
C ARG A 493 2.57 -5.11 -26.78
N LEU A 494 1.42 -4.83 -26.17
CA LEU A 494 0.74 -3.54 -26.24
C LEU A 494 0.89 -2.80 -24.93
N SER A 495 1.51 -1.62 -24.97
CA SER A 495 1.66 -0.70 -23.86
C SER A 495 0.74 0.50 -24.04
N PHE A 496 0.33 1.13 -22.94
CA PHE A 496 -0.44 2.36 -23.02
C PHE A 496 0.44 3.51 -23.52
N LEU A 497 -0.05 4.25 -24.52
CA LEU A 497 0.57 5.49 -24.95
C LEU A 497 0.65 6.51 -23.80
N SER A 498 -0.30 6.47 -22.85
CA SER A 498 -0.30 7.32 -21.64
C SER A 498 0.85 7.04 -20.66
N SER A 499 1.63 5.97 -20.87
CA SER A 499 2.87 5.72 -20.13
C SER A 499 4.05 6.54 -20.65
N LEU A 500 3.99 6.98 -21.91
CA LEU A 500 5.00 7.78 -22.59
C LEU A 500 4.73 9.27 -22.38
N ASP A 501 5.74 10.02 -21.94
CA ASP A 501 5.69 11.47 -21.87
C ASP A 501 6.00 12.06 -23.25
N THR A 502 4.96 12.59 -23.90
CA THR A 502 5.01 13.19 -25.24
C THR A 502 5.04 14.73 -25.20
N ARG A 503 5.12 15.33 -24.00
CA ARG A 503 4.99 16.79 -23.83
C ARG A 503 6.27 17.56 -24.17
N GLY A 504 7.42 16.90 -24.18
CA GLY A 504 8.63 17.43 -24.80
C GLY A 504 8.67 17.01 -26.26
N ASN A 505 9.03 17.91 -27.18
CA ASN A 505 9.16 17.68 -28.64
C ASN A 505 10.20 16.60 -29.04
N THR A 506 10.53 15.66 -28.17
CA THR A 506 11.53 14.60 -28.36
C THR A 506 11.01 13.38 -29.11
N ILE A 507 9.68 13.18 -29.23
CA ILE A 507 9.08 12.16 -30.10
C ILE A 507 8.39 12.87 -31.27
N SER A 508 8.93 12.70 -32.48
CA SER A 508 8.31 13.26 -33.69
C SER A 508 7.17 12.35 -34.17
N ASN A 509 6.06 12.94 -34.62
CA ASN A 509 5.04 12.16 -35.34
C ASN A 509 5.56 11.81 -36.73
N ALA A 510 5.44 10.56 -37.14
CA ALA A 510 5.78 10.16 -38.51
C ALA A 510 4.73 10.69 -39.50
N THR A 511 5.17 10.96 -40.73
CA THR A 511 4.27 11.36 -41.83
C THR A 511 3.52 10.18 -42.43
N THR A 512 4.09 8.97 -42.32
CA THR A 512 3.48 7.73 -42.82
C THR A 512 2.68 7.04 -41.73
N PRO A 513 1.42 6.65 -42.01
CA PRO A 513 0.63 5.89 -41.06
C PRO A 513 1.22 4.48 -40.88
N THR A 514 1.01 3.91 -39.70
CA THR A 514 1.37 2.50 -39.45
C THR A 514 0.40 1.54 -40.14
N SER A 515 0.88 0.36 -40.52
CA SER A 515 0.05 -0.73 -41.04
C SER A 515 -0.81 -1.39 -39.95
N TYR A 516 -0.49 -1.14 -38.69
CA TYR A 516 -1.21 -1.65 -37.54
C TYR A 516 -2.43 -0.78 -37.21
N HIS A 517 -3.40 -1.35 -36.51
CA HIS A 517 -4.48 -0.56 -35.88
C HIS A 517 -4.09 0.03 -34.52
N PHE A 518 -2.82 -0.06 -34.16
CA PHE A 518 -2.23 0.48 -32.93
C PHE A 518 -1.20 1.55 -33.28
N ASN A 519 -0.82 2.41 -32.32
CA ASN A 519 0.35 3.25 -32.54
C ASN A 519 1.60 2.38 -32.58
N GLU A 520 2.56 2.78 -33.41
CA GLU A 520 3.84 2.09 -33.53
C GLU A 520 4.95 3.08 -33.23
N LEU A 521 5.72 2.80 -32.19
CA LEU A 521 6.90 3.59 -31.87
C LEU A 521 8.10 2.96 -32.56
N VAL A 522 8.72 3.70 -33.48
CA VAL A 522 9.88 3.24 -34.26
C VAL A 522 11.13 3.97 -33.78
N GLU A 523 12.16 3.20 -33.43
CA GLU A 523 13.48 3.74 -33.15
C GLU A 523 14.17 4.11 -34.47
N THR A 524 14.53 5.38 -34.62
CA THR A 524 15.28 5.89 -35.77
C THR A 524 16.63 6.40 -35.31
N SER A 525 17.70 5.82 -35.83
CA SER A 525 19.06 6.30 -35.60
C SER A 525 19.49 7.15 -36.79
N LYS A 526 19.68 8.46 -36.56
CA LYS A 526 20.29 9.37 -37.52
C LYS A 526 21.57 9.92 -36.89
N GLU A 527 22.69 9.79 -37.59
CA GLU A 527 23.98 10.35 -37.15
C GLU A 527 24.44 9.89 -35.75
N GLY A 528 24.05 8.68 -35.33
CA GLY A 528 24.40 8.13 -34.01
C GLY A 528 23.54 8.64 -32.85
N VAL A 529 22.58 9.53 -33.11
CA VAL A 529 21.57 9.96 -32.13
C VAL A 529 20.33 9.09 -32.27
N THR A 530 20.00 8.36 -31.21
CA THR A 530 18.74 7.62 -31.13
C THR A 530 17.58 8.58 -30.95
N SER A 531 16.64 8.56 -31.89
CA SER A 531 15.39 9.32 -31.86
C SER A 531 14.21 8.38 -32.06
N PHE A 532 13.01 8.80 -31.66
CA PHE A 532 11.81 7.97 -31.76
C PHE A 532 10.73 8.66 -32.59
N GLN A 533 10.11 7.90 -33.49
CA GLN A 533 9.00 8.36 -34.31
C GLN A 533 7.73 7.61 -33.94
N LEU A 534 6.66 8.36 -33.69
CA LEU A 534 5.34 7.80 -33.41
C LEU A 534 4.53 7.73 -34.71
N HIS A 535 4.35 6.51 -35.22
CA HIS A 535 3.45 6.25 -36.34
C HIS A 535 2.05 6.01 -35.79
N LYS A 536 1.09 6.83 -36.23
CA LYS A 536 -0.29 6.74 -35.78
C LYS A 536 -1.13 5.94 -36.78
N PRO A 537 -2.07 5.11 -36.30
CA PRO A 537 -3.08 4.48 -37.14
C PRO A 537 -4.08 5.52 -37.67
N SER A 538 -4.84 5.14 -38.70
CA SER A 538 -5.91 5.99 -39.26
C SER A 538 -7.02 6.31 -38.25
N LEU A 539 -7.32 5.38 -37.34
CA LEU A 539 -8.22 5.58 -36.21
C LEU A 539 -7.42 5.73 -34.92
N PRO A 540 -7.67 6.76 -34.08
CA PRO A 540 -6.93 6.96 -32.84
C PRO A 540 -6.94 5.73 -31.94
N SER A 541 -5.77 5.33 -31.45
CA SER A 541 -5.61 4.22 -30.51
C SER A 541 -4.87 4.70 -29.27
N VAL A 542 -5.21 4.12 -28.11
CA VAL A 542 -4.49 4.37 -26.84
C VAL A 542 -3.35 3.37 -26.63
N TRP A 543 -3.26 2.34 -27.47
CA TRP A 543 -2.27 1.28 -27.39
C TRP A 543 -1.11 1.56 -28.33
N CYS A 544 0.10 1.19 -27.90
CA CYS A 544 1.34 1.33 -28.64
C CYS A 544 2.08 -0.01 -28.66
N ILE A 545 2.59 -0.40 -29.82
CA ILE A 545 3.63 -1.44 -29.93
C ILE A 545 5.01 -0.82 -29.70
#